data_AF-A0A7W3G1C6-F1
#
_entry.id   AF-A0A7W3G1C6-F1
#
_cell.length_a   1.000
_cell.length_b   1.000
_cell.length_c   1.000
_cell.angle_alpha   90.00
_cell.angle_beta   90.00
_cell.angle_gamma   90.00
#
_symmetry.space_group_name_H-M   'P 1'
#
loop_
_entity.id
_entity.type
_entity.pdbx_description
1 polymer ?
#
loop_
_entity_poly.entity_id
_entity_poly.type
_entity_poly.pdbx_seq_one_letter_code
_entity_poly.pdbx_strand_id
1 'polypeptide(L)'
;MLKYSKTPGIFKLEGNRLGRPYHRLPTLFTGNFDVIDSHLGSYFLKKHRSNITLKKIGCEMDIINKNAELMVSQVGHLAFDIDRSLLLMLLGNFYGLESSLKETKPHHGLPTKTETRLKNRLALDICTLIFNLQTSGIALKLKLDSSTVITHWAYQLTFTLAGDEESSFRILLDDAHTDFILNLIRHSEHSKPQQVAKSVNKPVLIKEIIRSLPLTLNVKIAELSMNVADLSQIKAGDILPISLGETFPVAIGQSELFSALIVEDKDKLFLSELAGKNENSHE
;
A
#
# COMPACT_ATOMS: atom_id res chain seq x y z
N MET A 1 19.32 -4.19 34.49
CA MET A 1 18.93 -4.07 33.06
C MET A 1 17.47 -4.45 32.92
N LEU A 2 16.56 -3.46 32.93
CA LEU A 2 15.14 -3.70 32.71
C LEU A 2 14.91 -4.04 31.22
N LYS A 3 14.33 -5.20 30.95
CA LYS A 3 13.91 -5.59 29.60
C LYS A 3 12.68 -4.76 29.24
N TYR A 4 12.89 -3.60 28.60
CA TYR A 4 11.84 -2.70 28.08
C TYR A 4 10.90 -3.33 27.04
N SER A 5 11.04 -4.62 26.73
CA SER A 5 10.32 -5.33 25.67
C SER A 5 8.94 -5.89 26.07
N LYS A 6 8.46 -5.60 27.29
CA LYS A 6 7.19 -6.17 27.81
C LYS A 6 6.27 -5.16 28.47
N THR A 7 6.40 -3.88 28.14
CA THR A 7 5.47 -2.87 28.66
C THR A 7 4.30 -2.73 27.67
N PRO A 8 3.05 -3.03 28.08
CA PRO A 8 1.88 -2.82 27.22
C PRO A 8 1.79 -1.33 26.87
N GLY A 9 1.65 -1.02 25.57
CA GLY A 9 1.58 0.36 25.06
C GLY A 9 2.91 0.99 24.63
N ILE A 10 4.06 0.34 24.86
CA ILE A 10 5.36 0.81 24.34
C ILE A 10 5.67 0.08 23.04
N PHE A 11 5.47 0.75 21.90
CA PHE A 11 5.89 0.27 20.59
C PHE A 11 7.40 0.40 20.43
N LYS A 12 8.09 -0.72 20.19
CA LYS A 12 9.49 -0.69 19.74
C LYS A 12 9.53 -0.11 18.33
N LEU A 13 10.15 1.06 18.16
CA LEU A 13 10.45 1.64 16.87
C LEU A 13 11.60 0.82 16.25
N GLU A 14 11.27 -0.22 15.49
CA GLU A 14 12.26 -0.94 14.68
C GLU A 14 12.66 -0.06 13.49
N GLY A 15 13.96 -0.01 13.18
CA GLY A 15 14.50 0.88 12.14
C GLY A 15 13.93 0.65 10.73
N ASN A 16 13.46 -0.56 10.44
CA ASN A 16 12.75 -0.90 9.20
C ASN A 16 11.33 -0.29 9.10
N ARG A 17 10.81 0.28 10.20
CA ARG A 17 9.45 0.87 10.29
C ARG A 17 9.43 2.37 10.01
N LEU A 18 10.59 3.04 9.97
CA LEU A 18 10.66 4.48 9.73
C LEU A 18 10.32 4.81 8.26
N GLY A 19 9.34 5.69 8.05
CA GLY A 19 8.92 6.17 6.74
C GLY A 19 7.89 5.29 6.00
N ARG A 20 7.48 4.15 6.56
CA ARG A 20 6.49 3.23 5.95
C ARG A 20 5.14 3.32 6.67
N PRO A 21 4.02 3.59 5.97
CA PRO A 21 2.71 3.80 6.61
C PRO A 21 2.00 2.47 6.92
N TYR A 22 2.61 1.60 7.72
CA TYR A 22 2.06 0.28 8.07
C TYR A 22 0.66 0.32 8.73
N HIS A 23 0.31 1.43 9.39
CA HIS A 23 -1.03 1.66 9.96
C HIS A 23 -2.16 1.66 8.91
N ARG A 24 -1.83 1.72 7.60
CA ARG A 24 -2.81 1.69 6.51
C ARG A 24 -3.11 0.30 5.98
N LEU A 25 -2.27 -0.70 6.28
CA LEU A 25 -2.54 -2.08 5.88
C LEU A 25 -3.89 -2.61 6.41
N PRO A 26 -4.26 -2.38 7.69
CA PRO A 26 -5.55 -2.81 8.19
C PRO A 26 -6.71 -2.24 7.38
N THR A 27 -6.61 -0.97 6.95
CA THR A 27 -7.72 -0.27 6.29
C THR A 27 -8.15 -0.91 4.98
N LEU A 28 -7.25 -1.60 4.27
CA LEU A 28 -7.58 -2.31 3.04
C LEU A 28 -8.42 -3.56 3.31
N PHE A 29 -8.09 -4.30 4.37
CA PHE A 29 -8.79 -5.54 4.72
C PHE A 29 -10.07 -5.26 5.49
N THR A 30 -10.06 -4.29 6.42
CA THR A 30 -11.27 -3.88 7.13
C THR A 30 -12.25 -3.14 6.23
N GLY A 31 -11.78 -2.39 5.23
CA GLY A 31 -12.64 -1.74 4.23
C GLY A 31 -13.37 -2.74 3.32
N ASN A 32 -12.81 -3.93 3.12
CA ASN A 32 -13.41 -5.00 2.31
C ASN A 32 -14.03 -6.12 3.17
N PHE A 33 -14.32 -5.85 4.45
CA PHE A 33 -14.76 -6.85 5.42
C PHE A 33 -15.99 -7.63 4.95
N ASP A 34 -17.06 -6.94 4.53
CA ASP A 34 -18.32 -7.58 4.12
C ASP A 34 -18.15 -8.47 2.87
N VAL A 35 -17.29 -8.03 1.95
CA VAL A 35 -16.97 -8.79 0.73
C VAL A 35 -16.20 -10.05 1.10
N ILE A 36 -15.18 -9.93 1.95
CA ILE A 36 -14.38 -11.06 2.43
C ILE A 36 -15.27 -12.04 3.20
N ASP A 37 -16.12 -11.57 4.11
CA ASP A 37 -17.04 -12.39 4.89
C ASP A 37 -18.00 -13.18 3.98
N SER A 38 -18.66 -12.51 3.04
CA SER A 38 -19.58 -13.14 2.08
C SER A 38 -18.91 -14.24 1.24
N HIS A 39 -17.69 -13.97 0.74
CA HIS A 39 -16.93 -14.96 -0.03
C HIS A 39 -16.47 -16.13 0.84
N LEU A 40 -15.99 -15.89 2.06
CA LEU A 40 -15.59 -16.93 3.00
C LEU A 40 -16.79 -17.80 3.42
N GLY A 41 -17.91 -17.19 3.80
CA GLY A 41 -19.13 -17.90 4.17
C GLY A 41 -19.63 -18.78 3.02
N SER A 42 -19.66 -18.24 1.80
CA SER A 42 -20.00 -19.02 0.58
C SER A 42 -19.04 -20.18 0.33
N TYR A 43 -17.74 -19.97 0.56
CA TYR A 43 -16.70 -20.99 0.38
C TYR A 43 -16.87 -22.13 1.39
N PHE A 44 -16.98 -21.82 2.68
CA PHE A 44 -17.11 -22.82 3.74
C PHE A 44 -18.42 -23.58 3.67
N LEU A 45 -19.52 -22.91 3.29
CA LEU A 45 -20.81 -23.56 3.11
C LEU A 45 -20.77 -24.56 1.94
N LYS A 46 -20.21 -24.15 0.79
CA LYS A 46 -20.16 -25.00 -0.41
C LYS A 46 -19.18 -26.16 -0.28
N LYS A 47 -17.96 -25.93 0.23
CA LYS A 47 -16.90 -26.95 0.25
C LYS A 47 -16.85 -27.77 1.52
N HIS A 48 -17.24 -27.19 2.66
CA HIS A 48 -17.07 -27.82 3.98
C HIS A 48 -18.39 -28.03 4.73
N ARG A 49 -19.54 -27.62 4.15
CA ARG A 49 -20.87 -27.70 4.78
C ARG A 49 -20.93 -27.00 6.14
N SER A 50 -20.03 -26.06 6.36
CA SER A 50 -19.96 -25.28 7.61
C SER A 50 -20.50 -23.89 7.35
N ASN A 51 -21.49 -23.47 8.13
CA ASN A 51 -21.91 -22.08 8.15
C ASN A 51 -20.95 -21.30 9.05
N ILE A 52 -20.08 -20.51 8.44
CA ILE A 52 -19.03 -19.75 9.11
C ILE A 52 -19.20 -18.29 8.72
N THR A 53 -19.18 -17.41 9.72
CA THR A 53 -19.17 -15.96 9.53
C THR A 53 -17.93 -15.36 10.18
N LEU A 54 -17.43 -14.27 9.62
CA LEU A 54 -16.27 -13.53 10.10
C LEU A 54 -16.71 -12.56 11.20
N LYS A 55 -16.06 -12.62 12.36
CA LYS A 55 -16.33 -11.74 13.52
C LYS A 55 -15.42 -10.50 13.49
N LYS A 56 -14.13 -10.69 13.24
CA LYS A 56 -13.13 -9.61 13.22
C LYS A 56 -11.94 -9.97 12.34
N ILE A 57 -11.29 -8.93 11.80
CA ILE A 57 -9.96 -9.01 11.19
C ILE A 57 -8.99 -8.27 12.11
N GLY A 58 -8.13 -9.01 12.80
CA GLY A 58 -7.03 -8.48 13.59
C GLY A 58 -5.78 -8.31 12.72
N CYS A 59 -4.96 -7.33 13.05
CA CYS A 59 -3.69 -7.08 12.36
C CYS A 59 -2.58 -6.95 13.39
N GLU A 60 -1.52 -7.73 13.21
CA GLU A 60 -0.33 -7.70 14.06
C GLU A 60 0.91 -7.60 13.18
N MET A 61 1.95 -6.98 13.73
CA MET A 61 3.20 -6.72 13.02
C MET A 61 4.32 -7.50 13.66
N ASP A 62 5.32 -7.86 12.87
CA ASP A 62 6.60 -8.40 13.34
C ASP A 62 6.43 -9.66 14.20
N ILE A 63 6.03 -10.75 13.54
CA ILE A 63 5.61 -11.99 14.20
C ILE A 63 6.54 -13.12 13.84
N ILE A 64 6.83 -13.93 14.85
CA ILE A 64 7.54 -15.19 14.68
C ILE A 64 6.51 -16.32 14.62
N ASN A 65 6.37 -16.96 13.47
CA ASN A 65 5.53 -18.16 13.29
C ASN A 65 6.29 -19.20 12.46
N LYS A 66 6.45 -20.40 13.03
CA LYS A 66 7.17 -21.53 12.44
C LYS A 66 6.26 -22.62 11.87
N ASN A 67 4.95 -22.58 12.17
CA ASN A 67 4.02 -23.66 11.88
C ASN A 67 3.15 -23.37 10.64
N ALA A 68 3.34 -22.21 10.01
CA ALA A 68 2.54 -21.77 8.88
C ALA A 68 2.95 -22.50 7.59
N GLU A 69 1.96 -22.80 6.74
CA GLU A 69 2.18 -23.39 5.43
C GLU A 69 2.64 -22.30 4.46
N LEU A 70 3.77 -22.53 3.81
CA LEU A 70 4.43 -21.53 3.01
C LEU A 70 3.95 -21.56 1.56
N MET A 71 3.77 -20.38 0.99
CA MET A 71 3.40 -20.17 -0.39
C MET A 71 4.26 -19.06 -0.99
N VAL A 72 4.41 -19.10 -2.30
CA VAL A 72 5.12 -18.11 -3.09
C VAL A 72 4.16 -17.44 -4.06
N SER A 73 4.32 -16.14 -4.22
CA SER A 73 3.64 -15.33 -5.22
C SER A 73 4.66 -14.69 -6.17
N GLN A 74 4.17 -13.94 -7.16
CA GLN A 74 5.04 -13.14 -8.02
C GLN A 74 5.76 -11.98 -7.29
N VAL A 75 5.39 -11.68 -6.03
CA VAL A 75 5.94 -10.58 -5.23
C VAL A 75 6.96 -11.08 -4.22
N GLY A 76 6.71 -12.23 -3.59
CA GLY A 76 7.54 -12.76 -2.52
C GLY A 76 6.93 -14.00 -1.88
N HIS A 77 7.17 -14.20 -0.59
CA HIS A 77 6.63 -15.30 0.20
C HIS A 77 5.48 -14.85 1.09
N LEU A 78 4.48 -15.73 1.24
CA LEU A 78 3.37 -15.56 2.19
C LEU A 78 3.14 -16.90 2.88
N ALA A 79 2.56 -16.89 4.07
CA ALA A 79 2.20 -18.14 4.73
C ALA A 79 0.78 -18.12 5.29
N PHE A 80 0.24 -19.32 5.46
CA PHE A 80 -1.09 -19.54 5.97
C PHE A 80 -1.04 -20.44 7.20
N ASP A 81 -1.72 -20.02 8.26
CA ASP A 81 -1.86 -20.80 9.47
C ASP A 81 -3.32 -20.89 9.90
N ILE A 82 -3.70 -21.98 10.55
CA ILE A 82 -5.08 -22.20 10.97
C ILE A 82 -5.09 -22.90 12.32
N ASP A 83 -5.98 -22.45 13.20
CA ASP A 83 -6.16 -23.07 14.50
C ASP A 83 -6.60 -24.53 14.33
N ARG A 84 -5.97 -25.44 15.07
CA ARG A 84 -6.18 -26.87 14.89
C ARG A 84 -7.61 -27.31 15.23
N SER A 85 -8.22 -26.68 16.23
CA SER A 85 -9.63 -26.85 16.60
C SER A 85 -10.54 -26.60 15.39
N LEU A 86 -10.33 -25.49 14.69
CA LEU A 86 -11.05 -25.12 13.47
C LEU A 86 -10.79 -26.11 12.33
N LEU A 87 -9.54 -26.52 12.14
CA LEU A 87 -9.17 -27.50 11.11
C LEU A 87 -9.87 -28.85 11.32
N LEU A 88 -9.91 -29.33 12.57
CA LEU A 88 -10.57 -30.59 12.94
C LEU A 88 -12.09 -30.50 12.81
N MET A 89 -12.69 -29.37 13.17
CA MET A 89 -14.12 -29.11 12.94
C MET A 89 -14.46 -29.19 11.45
N LEU A 90 -13.69 -28.50 10.59
CA LEU A 90 -13.87 -28.54 9.14
C LEU A 90 -13.69 -29.95 8.57
N LEU A 91 -12.76 -30.73 9.14
CA LEU A 91 -12.53 -32.12 8.75
C LEU A 91 -13.70 -33.02 9.15
N GLY A 92 -14.21 -32.87 10.37
CA GLY A 92 -15.38 -33.61 10.87
C GLY A 92 -16.61 -33.38 10.00
N ASN A 93 -16.91 -32.11 9.68
CA ASN A 93 -18.02 -31.74 8.81
C ASN A 93 -17.86 -32.26 7.38
N PHE A 94 -16.62 -32.26 6.84
CA PHE A 94 -16.33 -32.82 5.52
C PHE A 94 -16.63 -34.33 5.45
N TYR A 95 -16.38 -35.07 6.53
CA TYR A 95 -16.68 -36.50 6.61
C TYR A 95 -18.08 -36.83 7.16
N GLY A 96 -18.89 -35.83 7.49
CA GLY A 96 -20.22 -36.04 8.07
C GLY A 96 -20.19 -36.66 9.47
N LEU A 97 -19.09 -36.48 10.20
CA LEU A 97 -18.99 -36.87 11.60
C LEU A 97 -19.73 -35.80 12.42
N GLU A 98 -21.01 -36.05 12.72
CA GLU A 98 -21.76 -35.17 13.63
C GLU A 98 -21.02 -35.06 14.97
N SER A 99 -20.97 -33.84 15.48
CA SER A 99 -20.11 -33.35 16.56
C SER A 99 -20.16 -34.21 17.83
N SER A 100 -19.30 -35.23 17.89
CA SER A 100 -18.79 -35.81 19.14
C SER A 100 -17.37 -35.31 19.39
N LEU A 101 -17.20 -33.98 19.40
CA LEU A 101 -15.94 -33.33 19.76
C LEU A 101 -16.17 -32.34 20.89
N LYS A 102 -16.78 -32.83 21.98
CA LYS A 102 -16.68 -32.23 23.33
C LYS A 102 -15.44 -32.72 24.09
N GLU A 103 -14.45 -33.29 23.39
CA GLU A 103 -13.17 -33.58 24.02
C GLU A 103 -12.24 -32.37 23.90
N THR A 104 -12.37 -31.47 24.86
CA THR A 104 -11.35 -30.52 25.30
C THR A 104 -10.13 -31.30 25.82
N LYS A 105 -9.38 -31.95 24.93
CA LYS A 105 -7.99 -32.32 25.21
C LYS A 105 -7.12 -31.35 24.43
N PRO A 106 -6.11 -30.73 25.06
CA PRO A 106 -5.19 -29.87 24.34
C PRO A 106 -4.53 -30.70 23.24
N HIS A 107 -4.77 -30.31 21.98
CA HIS A 107 -4.35 -31.07 20.80
C HIS A 107 -2.83 -30.94 20.58
N HIS A 108 -2.03 -31.58 21.44
CA HIS A 108 -0.56 -31.52 21.46
C HIS A 108 0.14 -32.52 20.50
N GLY A 109 -0.60 -33.33 19.74
CA GLY A 109 -0.01 -34.27 18.78
C GLY A 109 0.51 -33.58 17.51
N LEU A 110 1.45 -34.21 16.80
CA LEU A 110 1.84 -33.78 15.46
C LEU A 110 0.62 -33.80 14.50
N PRO A 111 0.55 -32.88 13.53
CA PRO A 111 -0.51 -32.89 12.52
C PRO A 111 -0.52 -34.22 11.75
N THR A 112 -1.71 -34.80 11.57
CA THR A 112 -1.84 -36.01 10.73
C THR A 112 -1.67 -35.68 9.24
N LYS A 113 -1.35 -36.68 8.41
CA LYS A 113 -1.25 -36.49 6.95
C LYS A 113 -2.53 -35.93 6.33
N THR A 114 -3.69 -36.26 6.89
CA THR A 114 -4.99 -35.74 6.43
C THR A 114 -5.16 -34.27 6.82
N GLU A 115 -4.78 -33.90 8.05
CA GLU A 115 -4.75 -32.50 8.50
C GLU A 115 -3.84 -31.64 7.61
N THR A 116 -2.61 -32.09 7.32
CA THR A 116 -1.67 -31.35 6.45
C THR A 116 -2.25 -31.17 5.04
N ARG A 117 -2.84 -32.21 4.44
CA ARG A 117 -3.47 -32.09 3.11
C ARG A 117 -4.62 -31.10 3.09
N LEU A 118 -5.46 -31.10 4.13
CA LEU A 118 -6.55 -30.14 4.24
C LEU A 118 -6.01 -28.72 4.45
N LYS A 119 -5.01 -28.54 5.33
CA LYS A 119 -4.35 -27.24 5.54
C LYS A 119 -3.79 -26.66 4.24
N ASN A 120 -3.08 -27.45 3.44
CA ASN A 120 -2.48 -26.99 2.19
C ASN A 120 -3.52 -26.60 1.14
N ARG A 121 -4.64 -27.34 1.08
CA ARG A 121 -5.77 -27.00 0.22
C ARG A 121 -6.45 -25.71 0.67
N LEU A 122 -6.72 -25.58 1.97
CA LEU A 122 -7.31 -24.38 2.56
C LEU A 122 -6.41 -23.16 2.33
N ALA A 123 -5.10 -23.31 2.51
CA ALA A 123 -4.12 -22.24 2.27
C ALA A 123 -4.26 -21.67 0.86
N LEU A 124 -4.19 -22.52 -0.17
CA LEU A 124 -4.33 -22.07 -1.55
C LEU A 124 -5.71 -21.48 -1.85
N ASP A 125 -6.78 -22.16 -1.45
CA ASP A 125 -8.15 -21.74 -1.74
C ASP A 125 -8.48 -20.39 -1.08
N ILE A 126 -8.21 -20.26 0.22
CA ILE A 126 -8.52 -19.06 1.02
C ILE A 126 -7.63 -17.89 0.58
N CYS A 127 -6.32 -18.11 0.42
CA CYS A 127 -5.45 -17.02 -0.01
C CYS A 127 -5.74 -16.58 -1.45
N THR A 128 -6.11 -17.49 -2.37
CA THR A 128 -6.53 -17.09 -3.73
C THR A 128 -7.85 -16.32 -3.72
N LEU A 129 -8.77 -16.69 -2.82
CA LEU A 129 -10.04 -15.99 -2.63
C LEU A 129 -9.83 -14.58 -2.08
N ILE A 130 -8.98 -14.42 -1.07
CA ILE A 130 -8.70 -13.14 -0.44
C ILE A 130 -7.86 -12.25 -1.37
N PHE A 131 -6.77 -12.78 -1.95
CA PHE A 131 -5.91 -12.06 -2.88
C PHE A 131 -6.41 -12.17 -4.34
N ASN A 132 -7.64 -11.71 -4.53
CA ASN A 132 -8.24 -11.48 -5.83
C ASN A 132 -8.58 -9.99 -6.01
N LEU A 133 -8.53 -9.53 -7.27
CA LEU A 133 -8.88 -8.17 -7.67
C LEU A 133 -10.32 -7.79 -7.26
N GLN A 134 -11.24 -8.75 -7.23
CA GLN A 134 -12.64 -8.53 -6.85
C GLN A 134 -12.85 -8.46 -5.32
N THR A 135 -11.97 -9.10 -4.54
CA THR A 135 -12.14 -9.23 -3.09
C THR A 135 -11.36 -8.18 -2.31
N SER A 136 -10.04 -8.10 -2.55
CA SER A 136 -9.14 -7.18 -1.85
C SER A 136 -8.51 -6.14 -2.78
N GLY A 137 -8.74 -6.22 -4.09
CA GLY A 137 -8.06 -5.39 -5.08
C GLY A 137 -6.62 -5.83 -5.38
N ILE A 138 -6.16 -6.93 -4.77
CA ILE A 138 -4.80 -7.45 -4.91
C ILE A 138 -4.88 -8.73 -5.74
N ALA A 139 -4.19 -8.80 -6.87
CA ALA A 139 -4.15 -10.01 -7.69
C ALA A 139 -2.83 -10.77 -7.48
N LEU A 140 -2.85 -11.83 -6.66
CA LEU A 140 -1.68 -12.69 -6.44
C LEU A 140 -1.89 -14.07 -7.08
N LYS A 141 -0.85 -14.58 -7.75
CA LYS A 141 -0.80 -15.95 -8.25
C LYS A 141 -0.02 -16.80 -7.26
N LEU A 142 -0.72 -17.69 -6.56
CA LEU A 142 -0.17 -18.42 -5.42
C LEU A 142 0.23 -19.84 -5.81
N LYS A 143 1.36 -20.30 -5.29
CA LYS A 143 1.82 -21.69 -5.34
C LYS A 143 2.35 -22.11 -3.98
N LEU A 144 2.18 -23.37 -3.62
CA LEU A 144 2.81 -23.94 -2.41
C LEU A 144 4.33 -23.98 -2.59
N ASP A 145 5.05 -23.64 -1.53
CA ASP A 145 6.50 -23.76 -1.44
C ASP A 145 6.86 -24.64 -0.25
N SER A 146 7.51 -25.77 -0.51
CA SER A 146 7.97 -26.71 0.53
C SER A 146 9.49 -26.66 0.74
N SER A 147 10.18 -25.75 0.07
CA SER A 147 11.65 -25.73 0.00
C SER A 147 12.28 -24.66 0.90
N THR A 148 11.58 -23.55 1.12
CA THR A 148 12.09 -22.44 1.93
C THR A 148 11.55 -22.49 3.36
N VAL A 149 12.33 -21.98 4.31
CA VAL A 149 11.95 -21.91 5.72
C VAL A 149 11.98 -20.46 6.14
N ILE A 150 10.80 -19.89 6.36
CA ILE A 150 10.61 -18.52 6.84
C ILE A 150 9.91 -18.61 8.18
N THR A 151 10.50 -17.97 9.19
CA THR A 151 9.99 -18.02 10.56
C THR A 151 9.60 -16.64 11.08
N HIS A 152 9.97 -15.58 10.36
CA HIS A 152 9.79 -14.20 10.75
C HIS A 152 9.03 -13.47 9.65
N TRP A 153 7.97 -12.77 10.06
CA TRP A 153 6.98 -12.21 9.16
C TRP A 153 6.76 -10.74 9.49
N ALA A 154 6.74 -9.91 8.44
CA ALA A 154 6.55 -8.48 8.59
C ALA A 154 5.15 -8.15 9.11
N TYR A 155 4.14 -8.92 8.66
CA TYR A 155 2.75 -8.66 8.94
C TYR A 155 1.91 -9.93 9.09
N GLN A 156 0.91 -9.92 9.97
CA GLN A 156 -0.08 -10.98 10.15
C GLN A 156 -1.49 -10.42 10.12
N LEU A 157 -2.32 -11.02 9.28
CA LEU A 157 -3.77 -10.83 9.25
C LEU A 157 -4.40 -12.01 10.00
N THR A 158 -5.21 -11.73 11.02
CA THR A 158 -5.89 -12.74 11.83
C THR A 158 -7.39 -12.63 11.60
N PHE A 159 -7.99 -13.67 11.02
CA PHE A 159 -9.41 -13.74 10.73
C PHE A 159 -10.07 -14.60 11.81
N THR A 160 -10.82 -13.95 12.71
CA THR A 160 -11.56 -14.66 13.78
C THR A 160 -12.99 -14.90 13.34
N LEU A 161 -13.42 -16.15 13.43
CA LEU A 161 -14.74 -16.61 13.00
C LEU A 161 -15.75 -16.55 14.15
N ALA A 162 -17.04 -16.46 13.84
CA ALA A 162 -18.11 -16.49 14.83
C ALA A 162 -18.35 -17.92 15.34
N GLY A 163 -18.57 -18.07 16.64
CA GLY A 163 -18.86 -19.34 17.30
C GLY A 163 -17.95 -19.63 18.49
N ASP A 164 -16.67 -19.25 18.41
CA ASP A 164 -15.69 -19.40 19.51
C ASP A 164 -14.48 -18.45 19.33
N GLU A 165 -13.81 -18.03 20.42
CA GLU A 165 -12.62 -17.16 20.36
C GLU A 165 -11.39 -17.91 19.78
N GLU A 166 -11.35 -19.24 19.87
CA GLU A 166 -10.25 -20.10 19.37
C GLU A 166 -10.43 -20.58 17.91
N SER A 167 -11.38 -20.00 17.17
CA SER A 167 -11.62 -20.35 15.77
C SER A 167 -11.10 -19.26 14.84
N SER A 168 -9.78 -19.20 14.65
CA SER A 168 -9.15 -18.24 13.74
C SER A 168 -8.23 -18.91 12.71
N PHE A 169 -8.03 -18.21 11.59
CA PHE A 169 -6.93 -18.49 10.67
C PHE A 169 -6.10 -17.22 10.47
N ARG A 170 -4.82 -17.40 10.14
CA ARG A 170 -3.85 -16.32 9.98
C ARG A 170 -3.22 -16.36 8.60
N ILE A 171 -3.01 -15.19 8.02
CA ILE A 171 -2.22 -15.00 6.80
C ILE A 171 -1.03 -14.13 7.16
N LEU A 172 0.16 -14.62 6.84
CA LEU A 172 1.43 -13.98 7.13
C LEU A 172 2.04 -13.43 5.84
N LEU A 173 2.52 -12.19 5.89
CA LEU A 173 3.11 -11.47 4.77
C LEU A 173 4.56 -11.13 5.08
N ASP A 174 5.42 -11.32 4.09
CA ASP A 174 6.80 -10.85 4.13
C ASP A 174 6.88 -9.32 3.86
N ASP A 175 8.09 -8.78 3.92
CA ASP A 175 8.33 -7.36 3.64
C ASP A 175 7.94 -6.97 2.21
N ALA A 176 8.19 -7.84 1.23
CA ALA A 176 7.91 -7.59 -0.18
C ALA A 176 6.40 -7.44 -0.44
N HIS A 177 5.58 -8.34 0.10
CA HIS A 177 4.12 -8.24 0.03
C HIS A 177 3.61 -6.99 0.75
N THR A 178 4.20 -6.70 1.90
CA THR A 178 3.76 -5.55 2.68
C THR A 178 4.02 -4.23 1.94
N ASP A 179 5.20 -4.08 1.36
CA ASP A 179 5.56 -2.92 0.53
C ASP A 179 4.70 -2.83 -0.75
N PHE A 180 4.42 -3.97 -1.39
CA PHE A 180 3.55 -4.02 -2.55
C PHE A 180 2.15 -3.51 -2.23
N ILE A 181 1.54 -3.97 -1.13
CA ILE A 181 0.20 -3.54 -0.72
C ILE A 181 0.20 -2.06 -0.34
N LEU A 182 1.22 -1.59 0.40
CA LEU A 182 1.34 -0.18 0.76
C LEU A 182 1.46 0.73 -0.48
N ASN A 183 2.21 0.32 -1.49
CA ASN A 183 2.30 1.05 -2.75
C ASN A 183 0.97 1.04 -3.51
N LEU A 184 0.23 -0.07 -3.48
CA LEU A 184 -1.10 -0.17 -4.08
C LEU A 184 -2.09 0.80 -3.42
N ILE A 185 -2.06 0.90 -2.09
CA ILE A 185 -2.86 1.87 -1.32
C ILE A 185 -2.49 3.29 -1.71
N ARG A 186 -1.18 3.63 -1.75
CA ARG A 186 -0.70 4.96 -2.18
C ARG A 186 -1.22 5.35 -3.57
N HIS A 187 -1.12 4.45 -4.54
CA HIS A 187 -1.61 4.70 -5.89
C HIS A 187 -3.14 4.86 -5.92
N SER A 188 -3.89 4.09 -5.13
CA SER A 188 -5.36 4.20 -5.06
C SER A 188 -5.83 5.53 -4.47
N GLU A 189 -5.06 6.14 -3.56
CA GLU A 189 -5.37 7.42 -2.94
C GLU A 189 -5.09 8.61 -3.87
N HIS A 190 -3.99 8.56 -4.63
CA HIS A 190 -3.68 9.56 -5.66
C HIS A 190 -4.60 9.45 -6.89
N SER A 191 -5.45 8.42 -6.97
CA SER A 191 -6.35 8.12 -8.10
C SER A 191 -7.83 8.44 -7.84
N LYS A 192 -8.20 9.19 -6.79
CA LYS A 192 -9.58 9.69 -6.64
C LYS A 192 -9.69 11.09 -7.26
N PRO A 193 -10.65 11.33 -8.18
CA PRO A 193 -12.06 11.12 -7.89
C PRO A 193 -12.85 10.30 -8.94
N GLN A 194 -13.97 9.74 -8.45
CA GLN A 194 -15.11 9.18 -9.19
C GLN A 194 -14.89 7.91 -10.03
N GLN A 195 -15.39 6.80 -9.48
CA GLN A 195 -16.11 5.77 -10.25
C GLN A 195 -17.15 6.51 -11.12
N VAL A 196 -17.32 6.26 -12.42
CA VAL A 196 -17.88 5.04 -13.01
C VAL A 196 -17.52 4.97 -14.53
N ALA A 197 -17.19 3.76 -14.97
CA ALA A 197 -17.38 3.18 -16.31
C ALA A 197 -16.49 3.57 -17.52
N LYS A 198 -15.80 2.51 -18.00
CA LYS A 198 -15.73 1.99 -19.37
C LYS A 198 -15.18 2.90 -20.50
N SER A 199 -14.06 2.40 -21.05
CA SER A 199 -13.44 2.76 -22.34
C SER A 199 -13.19 4.25 -22.57
N VAL A 200 -12.16 4.81 -21.93
CA VAL A 200 -11.70 6.15 -22.31
C VAL A 200 -10.65 6.02 -23.41
N ASN A 201 -10.98 6.57 -24.57
CA ASN A 201 -10.06 6.83 -25.67
C ASN A 201 -8.80 7.53 -25.13
N LYS A 202 -7.67 6.82 -25.17
CA LYS A 202 -6.33 7.30 -24.76
C LYS A 202 -6.02 8.77 -25.11
N PRO A 203 -6.38 9.32 -26.29
CA PRO A 203 -6.07 10.72 -26.61
C PRO A 203 -6.83 11.77 -25.78
N VAL A 204 -8.04 11.46 -25.28
CA VAL A 204 -8.82 12.40 -24.45
C VAL A 204 -8.24 12.45 -23.03
N LEU A 205 -7.88 11.29 -22.49
CA LEU A 205 -7.31 11.14 -21.16
C LEU A 205 -5.90 11.79 -21.08
N ILE A 206 -5.11 11.70 -22.16
CA ILE A 206 -3.82 12.42 -22.25
C ILE A 206 -4.02 13.94 -22.28
N LYS A 207 -5.04 14.45 -23.00
CA LYS A 207 -5.36 15.89 -22.99
C LYS A 207 -5.79 16.40 -21.62
N GLU A 208 -6.54 15.59 -20.88
CA GLU A 208 -6.93 15.94 -19.50
C GLU A 208 -5.73 15.91 -18.56
N ILE A 209 -4.85 14.91 -18.66
CA ILE A 209 -3.60 14.82 -17.87
C ILE A 209 -2.69 16.02 -18.16
N ILE A 210 -2.47 16.38 -19.42
CA ILE A 210 -1.64 17.53 -19.79
C ILE A 210 -2.22 18.83 -19.21
N ARG A 211 -3.55 18.96 -19.17
CA ARG A 211 -4.23 20.11 -18.59
C ARG A 211 -4.17 20.16 -17.06
N SER A 212 -4.08 19.00 -16.39
CA SER A 212 -4.02 18.91 -14.92
C SER A 212 -2.60 18.83 -14.37
N LEU A 213 -1.57 18.82 -15.23
CA LEU A 213 -0.19 18.67 -14.79
C LEU A 213 0.30 19.99 -14.17
N PRO A 214 0.68 20.02 -12.88
CA PRO A 214 1.20 21.23 -12.26
C PRO A 214 2.55 21.56 -12.88
N LEU A 215 2.59 22.66 -13.64
CA LEU A 215 3.81 23.19 -14.25
C LEU A 215 4.33 24.35 -13.40
N THR A 216 5.59 24.27 -13.00
CA THR A 216 6.31 25.38 -12.36
C THR A 216 7.21 26.03 -13.40
N LEU A 217 6.95 27.31 -13.66
CA LEU A 217 7.80 28.15 -14.49
C LEU A 217 8.85 28.82 -13.61
N ASN A 218 10.12 28.66 -13.98
CA ASN A 218 11.25 29.29 -13.31
C ASN A 218 11.75 30.44 -14.18
N VAL A 219 11.93 31.62 -13.56
CA VAL A 219 12.50 32.80 -14.22
C VAL A 219 13.70 33.26 -13.44
N LYS A 220 14.85 33.32 -14.10
CA LYS A 220 16.09 33.83 -13.50
C LYS A 220 16.19 35.32 -13.79
N ILE A 221 15.89 36.14 -12.78
CA ILE A 221 15.82 37.60 -12.91
C ILE A 221 17.22 38.24 -12.83
N ALA A 222 18.07 37.70 -11.96
CA ALA A 222 19.39 38.26 -11.72
C ALA A 222 20.38 37.18 -11.32
N GLU A 223 21.64 37.40 -11.67
CA GLU A 223 22.78 36.62 -11.19
C GLU A 223 23.93 37.56 -10.87
N LEU A 224 24.55 37.35 -9.71
CA LEU A 224 25.75 38.06 -9.30
C LEU A 224 26.79 37.04 -8.86
N SER A 225 27.86 36.93 -9.65
CA SER A 225 29.00 36.09 -9.31
C SER A 225 29.89 36.82 -8.30
N MET A 226 30.08 36.23 -7.12
CA MET A 226 30.96 36.76 -6.08
C MET A 226 31.80 35.66 -5.44
N ASN A 227 32.94 36.04 -4.88
CA ASN A 227 33.79 35.11 -4.14
C ASN A 227 33.23 34.87 -2.72
N VAL A 228 33.70 33.82 -2.06
CA VAL A 228 33.22 33.42 -0.73
C VAL A 228 33.59 34.44 0.35
N ALA A 229 34.71 35.16 0.19
CA ALA A 229 35.15 36.17 1.15
C ALA A 229 34.19 37.38 1.15
N ASP A 230 33.78 37.84 -0.03
CA ASP A 230 32.87 38.97 -0.22
C ASP A 230 31.46 38.61 0.27
N LEU A 231 30.99 37.38 0.02
CA LEU A 231 29.72 36.87 0.56
C LEU A 231 29.67 36.94 2.09
N SER A 232 30.80 36.65 2.76
CA SER A 232 30.89 36.66 4.23
C SER A 232 30.82 38.06 4.86
N GLN A 233 31.00 39.10 4.05
CA GLN A 233 31.01 40.50 4.50
C GLN A 233 29.68 41.23 4.25
N ILE A 234 28.74 40.62 3.53
CA ILE A 234 27.42 41.22 3.23
C ILE A 234 26.62 41.40 4.51
N LYS A 235 26.06 42.61 4.69
CA LYS A 235 25.17 42.97 5.79
C LYS A 235 23.85 43.51 5.28
N ALA A 236 22.83 43.46 6.14
CA ALA A 236 21.55 44.07 5.85
C ALA A 236 21.73 45.58 5.61
N GLY A 237 21.33 46.05 4.42
CA GLY A 237 21.50 47.44 3.99
C GLY A 237 22.53 47.64 2.89
N ASP A 238 23.36 46.62 2.58
CA ASP A 238 24.31 46.70 1.47
C ASP A 238 23.58 46.67 0.11
N ILE A 239 24.05 47.52 -0.81
CA ILE A 239 23.50 47.62 -2.17
C ILE A 239 24.31 46.72 -3.09
N LEU A 240 23.67 45.71 -3.69
CA LEU A 240 24.30 44.81 -4.64
C LEU A 240 24.22 45.40 -6.06
N PRO A 241 25.35 45.54 -6.79
CA PRO A 241 25.36 46.06 -8.15
C PRO A 241 24.90 44.97 -9.13
N ILE A 242 23.58 44.85 -9.29
CA ILE A 242 22.96 43.89 -10.20
C ILE A 242 22.37 44.65 -11.39
N SER A 243 22.86 44.36 -12.60
CA SER A 243 22.24 44.83 -13.84
C SER A 243 21.11 43.88 -14.23
N LEU A 244 19.89 44.40 -14.30
CA LEU A 244 18.73 43.66 -14.80
C LEU A 244 18.70 43.75 -16.33
N GLY A 245 18.46 42.61 -17.00
CA GLY A 245 18.23 42.57 -18.43
C GLY A 245 16.83 43.08 -18.80
N GLU A 246 16.62 43.39 -20.09
CA GLU A 246 15.30 43.82 -20.60
C GLU A 246 14.30 42.66 -20.71
N THR A 247 14.81 41.44 -20.93
CA THR A 247 14.01 40.20 -21.04
C THR A 247 14.66 39.07 -20.26
N PHE A 248 13.85 38.21 -19.66
CA PHE A 248 14.29 37.13 -18.80
C PHE A 248 13.86 35.77 -19.35
N PRO A 249 14.75 34.76 -19.36
CA PRO A 249 14.42 33.42 -19.84
C PRO A 249 13.45 32.74 -18.86
N VAL A 250 12.35 32.21 -19.40
CA VAL A 250 11.34 31.44 -18.69
C VAL A 250 11.55 29.96 -19.02
N ALA A 251 11.79 29.14 -18.02
CA ALA A 251 12.10 27.72 -18.18
C ALA A 251 11.14 26.81 -17.39
N ILE A 252 10.90 25.60 -17.92
CA ILE A 252 10.36 24.48 -17.14
C ILE A 252 11.52 23.54 -16.83
N GLY A 253 11.87 23.40 -15.55
CA GLY A 253 13.04 22.61 -15.15
C GLY A 253 14.34 23.21 -15.71
N GLN A 254 14.98 22.48 -16.62
CA GLN A 254 16.23 22.90 -17.30
C GLN A 254 16.02 23.38 -18.74
N SER A 255 14.79 23.33 -19.25
CA SER A 255 14.48 23.69 -20.63
C SER A 255 13.87 25.08 -20.70
N GLU A 256 14.58 26.00 -21.36
CA GLU A 256 14.05 27.32 -21.69
C GLU A 256 12.91 27.21 -22.70
N LEU A 257 11.82 27.94 -22.44
CA LEU A 257 10.64 27.98 -23.30
C LEU A 257 10.62 29.25 -24.15
N PHE A 258 10.75 30.42 -23.51
CA PHE A 258 10.71 31.74 -24.15
C PHE A 258 11.34 32.79 -23.24
N SER A 259 11.61 33.97 -23.78
CA SER A 259 12.06 35.14 -23.03
C SER A 259 10.89 36.09 -22.77
N ALA A 260 10.70 36.50 -21.51
CA ALA A 260 9.59 37.34 -21.08
C ALA A 260 10.06 38.66 -20.46
N LEU A 261 9.27 39.70 -20.63
CA LEU A 261 9.42 40.95 -19.92
C LEU A 261 8.60 40.90 -18.61
N ILE A 262 9.17 41.40 -17.52
CA ILE A 262 8.48 41.49 -16.23
C ILE A 262 7.77 42.85 -16.15
N VAL A 263 6.45 42.84 -16.12
CA VAL A 263 5.60 44.05 -15.99
C VAL A 263 4.91 44.04 -14.64
N GLU A 264 4.81 45.19 -13.99
CA GLU A 264 4.01 45.37 -12.78
C GLU A 264 2.63 45.95 -13.12
N ASP A 265 1.56 45.30 -12.68
CA ASP A 265 0.19 45.84 -12.70
C ASP A 265 -0.52 45.50 -11.37
N LYS A 266 -1.11 46.51 -10.71
CA LYS A 266 -1.85 46.37 -9.44
C LYS A 266 -1.10 45.55 -8.37
N ASP A 267 0.13 45.93 -8.08
CA ASP A 267 1.03 45.26 -7.10
C ASP A 267 1.32 43.79 -7.42
N LYS A 268 1.17 43.37 -8.68
CA LYS A 268 1.48 42.01 -9.15
C LYS A 268 2.44 42.07 -10.33
N LEU A 269 3.39 41.14 -10.32
CA LEU A 269 4.33 40.95 -11.42
C LEU A 269 3.75 39.96 -12.44
N PHE A 270 3.78 40.35 -13.71
CA PHE A 270 3.34 39.56 -14.85
C PHE A 270 4.51 39.30 -15.79
N LEU A 271 4.52 38.12 -16.39
CA LEU A 271 5.43 37.76 -17.47
C LEU A 271 4.71 38.02 -18.80
N SER A 272 5.29 38.84 -19.64
CA SER A 272 4.73 39.24 -20.93
C SER A 272 5.67 38.90 -22.08
N GLU A 273 5.14 38.26 -23.13
CA GLU A 273 5.84 37.97 -24.38
C GLU A 273 5.65 39.08 -25.43
N LEU A 274 5.26 40.29 -25.00
CA LEU A 274 5.14 41.43 -25.89
C LEU A 274 6.54 41.92 -26.31
N ALA A 275 7.13 41.25 -27.31
CA ALA A 275 7.96 41.95 -28.27
C ALA A 275 7.08 43.06 -28.86
N GLY A 276 7.51 44.32 -28.74
CA GLY A 276 6.74 45.46 -29.19
C GLY A 276 6.19 45.21 -30.59
N LYS A 277 4.85 45.16 -30.70
CA LYS A 277 4.20 45.46 -31.97
C LYS A 277 4.61 46.89 -32.30
N ASN A 278 5.58 47.05 -33.20
CA ASN A 278 5.67 48.26 -33.98
C ASN A 278 4.33 48.40 -34.70
N GLU A 279 3.55 49.39 -34.27
CA GLU A 279 2.60 50.07 -35.14
C GLU A 279 3.37 50.51 -36.40
N ASN A 280 2.97 49.98 -37.57
CA ASN A 280 3.20 50.43 -38.95
C ASN A 280 2.88 49.23 -39.86
N SER A 281 1.94 49.19 -40.78
CA SER A 281 1.00 50.17 -41.31
C SER A 281 -0.14 49.37 -41.96
N HIS A 282 -1.34 49.93 -41.98
CA HIS A 282 -2.38 49.52 -42.93
C HIS A 282 -1.92 49.84 -44.36
N GLU A 283 -1.72 48.81 -45.19
CA GLU A 283 -2.16 48.68 -46.59
C GLU A 283 -1.74 47.32 -47.17
#